data_AF-A0A5B2YJ63-F1
#
_entry.id   AF-A0A5B2YJ63-F1
#
_cell.length_a   1.000
_cell.length_b   1.000
_cell.length_c   1.000
_cell.angle_alpha   90.00
_cell.angle_beta   90.00
_cell.angle_gamma   90.00
#
_symmetry.space_group_name_H-M   'P 1'
#
loop_
_entity.id
_entity.type
_entity.pdbx_description
1 polymer ?
#
loop_
_entity_poly.entity_id
_entity_poly.type
_entity_poly.pdbx_seq_one_letter_code
_entity_poly.pdbx_strand_id
1 'polypeptide(L)' 'FYSGYIAASFGLKDTGTCDTLCGEKNDIILESMEFTEPFIHLSLEPKSKDDQDKMTQALVKLKEED' A
#
# COMPACT_ATOMS: atom_id res chain seq x y z
N PHE A 1 -9.79 -10.59 -21.01
CA PHE A 1 -10.16 -9.24 -20.59
C PHE A 1 -10.10 -8.31 -21.79
N TYR A 2 -11.01 -7.35 -21.88
CA TYR A 2 -10.96 -6.31 -22.91
C TYR A 2 -10.49 -5.00 -22.26
N SER A 3 -10.05 -4.04 -23.07
CA SER A 3 -9.65 -2.71 -22.57
C SER A 3 -10.76 -2.07 -21.73
N GLY A 4 -10.39 -1.39 -20.66
CA GLY A 4 -11.31 -0.70 -19.74
C GLY A 4 -11.94 -1.56 -18.65
N TYR A 5 -11.56 -2.83 -18.54
CA TYR A 5 -12.01 -3.70 -17.45
C TYR A 5 -11.15 -3.48 -16.20
N ILE A 6 -11.82 -3.36 -15.04
CA ILE A 6 -11.16 -3.45 -13.73
C ILE A 6 -11.10 -4.92 -13.34
N ALA A 7 -9.91 -5.42 -13.06
CA ALA A 7 -9.67 -6.81 -12.68
C ALA A 7 -8.67 -6.87 -11.52
N ALA A 8 -8.71 -7.96 -10.76
CA ALA A 8 -7.72 -8.28 -9.73
C ALA A 8 -6.86 -9.46 -10.22
N SER A 9 -5.57 -9.41 -9.90
CA SER A 9 -4.63 -10.50 -10.17
C SER A 9 -4.00 -10.98 -8.86
N PHE A 10 -3.62 -12.26 -8.81
CA PHE A 10 -3.02 -12.88 -7.64
C PHE A 10 -1.62 -13.38 -7.98
N GLY A 11 -0.69 -13.32 -7.01
CA GLY A 11 0.63 -13.91 -7.14
C GLY A 11 1.66 -13.06 -7.90
N LEU A 12 1.42 -11.76 -8.06
CA LEU A 12 2.45 -10.83 -8.48
C LEU A 12 3.46 -10.67 -7.34
N LYS A 13 4.75 -10.81 -7.65
CA LYS A 13 5.82 -10.75 -6.65
C LYS A 13 6.41 -9.35 -6.49
N ASP A 14 6.58 -8.67 -7.62
CA ASP A 14 7.33 -7.44 -7.73
C ASP A 14 6.44 -6.31 -8.27
N THR A 15 5.27 -6.11 -7.67
CA THR A 15 4.33 -5.05 -8.04
C THR A 15 3.67 -4.44 -6.82
N GLY A 16 3.65 -3.11 -6.73
CA GLY A 16 2.96 -2.33 -5.72
C GLY A 16 1.82 -1.48 -6.30
N THR A 17 1.29 -0.61 -5.44
CA THR A 17 0.28 0.37 -5.81
C THR A 17 0.83 1.32 -6.88
N CYS A 18 0.01 1.61 -7.90
CA CYS A 18 0.35 2.47 -9.06
C CYS A 18 1.36 1.92 -10.07
N ASP A 19 1.82 0.67 -9.94
CA ASP A 19 2.66 0.06 -10.98
C ASP A 19 1.87 -0.19 -12.28
N THR A 20 2.55 0.00 -13.41
CA THR A 20 1.99 -0.26 -14.74
C THR A 20 2.33 -1.67 -15.20
N LEU A 21 1.30 -2.50 -15.42
CA LEU A 21 1.44 -3.79 -16.10
C LEU A 21 1.32 -3.61 -17.61
N CYS A 22 2.39 -3.87 -18.35
CA CYS A 22 2.42 -3.80 -19.81
C CYS A 22 2.94 -5.10 -20.43
N GLY A 23 2.83 -5.22 -21.76
CA GLY A 23 3.35 -6.40 -22.46
C GLY A 23 4.86 -6.30 -22.63
N GLU A 24 5.57 -7.43 -22.55
CA GLU A 24 7.05 -7.52 -22.55
C GLU A 24 7.79 -6.81 -23.71
N LYS A 25 7.09 -6.52 -24.82
CA LYS A 25 7.68 -5.86 -26.00
C LYS A 25 7.26 -4.40 -26.15
N ASN A 26 6.43 -3.90 -25.24
CA ASN A 26 5.81 -2.59 -25.28
C ASN A 26 5.88 -1.97 -23.89
N ASP A 27 7.10 -1.58 -23.50
CA ASP A 27 7.32 -0.87 -22.25
C ASP A 27 6.61 0.48 -22.31
N ILE A 28 5.66 0.66 -21.39
CA ILE A 28 4.94 1.91 -21.20
C ILE A 28 4.79 2.13 -19.70
N ILE A 29 5.07 3.35 -19.27
CA ILE A 29 4.84 3.81 -17.89
C ILE A 29 3.64 4.76 -17.96
N LEU A 30 2.57 4.41 -17.26
CA LEU A 30 1.44 5.31 -17.10
C LEU A 30 1.75 6.33 -15.99
N GLU A 31 1.02 7.44 -16.00
CA GLU A 31 1.19 8.50 -15.00
C GLU A 31 1.02 7.92 -13.58
N SER A 32 2.03 8.14 -12.74
CA SER A 32 1.98 7.72 -11.34
C SER A 32 1.10 8.67 -10.55
N MET A 33 0.39 8.13 -9.57
CA MET A 33 -0.29 8.96 -8.59
C MET A 33 0.75 9.61 -7.67
N GLU A 34 0.64 10.91 -7.43
CA GLU A 34 1.38 11.56 -6.35
C GLU A 34 0.68 11.24 -5.02
N PHE A 35 1.34 10.46 -4.16
CA PHE A 35 0.88 10.31 -2.78
C PHE A 35 1.08 11.63 -2.05
N THR A 36 -0.02 12.24 -1.63
CA THR A 36 0.03 13.44 -0.80
C THR A 36 0.48 13.07 0.62
N GLU A 37 1.28 13.92 1.25
CA GLU A 37 1.62 13.70 2.65
C GLU A 37 0.35 13.77 3.52
N PRO A 38 0.21 12.87 4.51
CA PRO A 38 -0.93 12.90 5.41
C PRO A 38 -0.94 14.22 6.19
N PHE A 39 -1.99 15.01 6.01
CA PHE A 39 -2.12 16.32 6.69
C PHE A 39 -2.75 16.21 8.08
N ILE A 40 -3.12 15.00 8.51
CA ILE A 40 -3.68 14.73 9.85
C ILE A 40 -2.69 13.85 10.60
N HIS A 41 -2.31 14.29 11.79
CA HIS A 41 -1.49 13.53 12.72
C HIS A 41 -2.31 13.18 13.96
N LEU A 42 -2.23 11.93 14.39
CA LEU A 42 -2.85 11.44 15.62
C LEU A 42 -1.76 10.92 16.55
N SER A 43 -1.71 11.44 17.77
CA SER A 43 -0.83 10.92 18.82
C SER A 43 -1.56 9.80 19.58
N LEU A 44 -0.88 8.67 19.77
CA LEU A 44 -1.36 7.54 20.55
C LEU A 44 -0.41 7.28 21.73
N GLU A 45 -0.96 7.14 22.93
CA GLU A 45 -0.21 6.84 24.14
C GLU A 45 -0.71 5.52 24.76
N PRO A 46 0.19 4.56 25.06
CA PRO A 46 -0.19 3.33 25.70
C PRO A 46 -0.55 3.60 27.17
N LYS A 47 -1.65 3.02 27.64
CA LYS A 47 -2.12 3.19 29.03
C LYS A 47 -1.23 2.49 30.06
N SER A 48 -0.50 1.47 29.65
CA SER A 48 0.39 0.68 30.49
C SER A 48 1.62 0.22 29.71
N LYS A 49 2.64 -0.27 30.43
CA LYS A 49 3.85 -0.85 29.80
C LYS A 49 3.50 -2.05 28.91
N ASP A 50 2.57 -2.90 29.32
CA ASP A 50 2.15 -4.08 28.55
C ASP A 50 1.38 -3.69 27.27
N ASP A 51 0.72 -2.52 27.27
CA ASP A 51 0.01 -2.02 26.10
C ASP A 51 0.95 -1.37 25.08
N GLN A 52 2.15 -0.98 25.48
CA GLN A 52 3.16 -0.41 24.58
C GLN A 52 3.55 -1.42 23.50
N ASP A 53 3.89 -2.65 23.90
CA ASP A 53 4.30 -3.71 22.98
C ASP A 53 3.16 -4.12 22.03
N LYS A 54 1.92 -4.20 22.55
CA LYS A 54 0.74 -4.51 21.74
C LYS A 54 0.44 -3.42 20.72
N MET A 55 0.56 -2.15 21.12
CA MET A 55 0.36 -1.02 20.22
C MET A 55 1.41 -1.02 19.11
N THR A 56 2.68 -1.24 19.44
CA THR A 56 3.74 -1.35 18.42
C THR A 56 3.45 -2.47 17.43
N GLN A 57 3.07 -3.66 17.89
CA GLN A 57 2.71 -4.77 17.00
C GLN A 57 1.51 -4.46 16.11
N ALA A 58 0.48 -3.80 16.66
CA ALA A 58 -0.71 -3.42 15.90
C ALA A 58 -0.39 -2.38 14.81
N LEU A 59 0.44 -1.38 15.12
CA LEU A 59 0.85 -0.35 14.17
C LEU A 59 1.72 -0.91 13.04
N VAL A 60 2.60 -1.87 13.33
CA VAL A 60 3.41 -2.54 12.30
C VAL A 60 2.50 -3.29 11.32
N LYS A 61 1.55 -4.07 11.84
CA LYS A 61 0.59 -4.79 10.99
C LYS A 61 -0.27 -3.85 10.15
N LEU A 62 -0.76 -2.76 10.75
CA LEU A 62 -1.54 -1.76 10.02
C LEU A 62 -0.76 -1.17 8.85
N LYS A 63 0.55 -0.91 9.04
CA LYS A 63 1.42 -0.41 7.98
C LYS A 63 1.72 -1.44 6.89
N GLU A 64 1.67 -2.73 7.20
CA GLU A 64 1.87 -3.80 6.21
C GLU A 64 0.63 -4.01 5.32
N GLU A 65 -0.54 -3.55 5.75
CA GLU A 65 -1.81 -3.64 5.00
C GLU A 65 -2.07 -2.42 4.08
N ASP A 66 -1.24 -1.37 4.17
CA ASP A 66 -1.31 -0.12 3.41
C ASP A 66 -0.18 -0.06 2.36
#